data_AF-A0ABD2ZM32-F1
#
_entry.id   AF-A0ABD2ZM32-F1
#
_cell.length_a   1.000
_cell.length_b   1.000
_cell.length_c   1.000
_cell.angle_alpha   90.00
_cell.angle_beta   90.00
_cell.angle_gamma   90.00
#
_symmetry.space_group_name_H-M   'P 1'
#
loop_
_entity.id
_entity.type
_entity.pdbx_description
1 polymer ?
#
loop_
_entity_poly.entity_id
_entity_poly.type
_entity_poly.pdbx_seq_one_letter_code
_entity_poly.pdbx_strand_id
1 'polypeptide(L)'
;MSRTLNLPEVANLWDVSEVPTIVATQRGARKSFQKYLASKDVEVVEFDILNPKDVMEYFYDRGYLSILWECGGTLAASAITSGVIHKVHAFVAPKIIGGRNAPSPVGELGMVEMSQAMELFDVGYEQIGPDMLISGFLQPVPDLSPTIPSIEETSAVDPSVSPYESSIIFFYKTWDPYGAFSNFSPHPIRMADENGDYFTWSSVEHYYQAQKFVGVADPIARTYLDEIKSARSPEEAARMGRKIQRQHPDLVRDDWESVKINVMYRGLKCKFSIYPHLNSMLLSTAGSVLVEASPHDLFWGGGRDGEGLNYLGRLLMQLRSEFLGDFSTPKDQSITHQEREDELNRL
;
A
#
# COMPACT_ATOMS: atom_id res chain seq x y z
N MET A 1 3.66 -16.48 27.18
CA MET A 1 4.88 -17.30 26.96
C MET A 1 5.53 -17.63 28.29
N SER A 2 5.93 -18.88 28.54
CA SER A 2 6.69 -19.27 29.74
C SER A 2 7.60 -20.46 29.49
N ARG A 3 8.92 -20.29 29.65
CA ARG A 3 9.91 -21.36 29.38
C ARG A 3 9.77 -22.56 30.33
N THR A 4 9.47 -22.30 31.60
CA THR A 4 9.46 -23.35 32.64
C THR A 4 8.06 -23.73 33.11
N LEU A 5 7.02 -23.01 32.67
CA LEU A 5 5.66 -23.09 33.21
C LEU A 5 5.60 -22.91 34.74
N ASN A 6 6.48 -22.07 35.28
CA ASN A 6 6.35 -21.59 36.65
C ASN A 6 5.29 -20.48 36.72
N LEU A 7 4.04 -20.86 36.50
CA LEU A 7 2.87 -19.99 36.51
C LEU A 7 1.96 -20.42 37.69
N PRO A 8 1.20 -19.47 38.28
CA PRO A 8 0.29 -19.80 39.38
C PRO A 8 -0.83 -20.72 38.91
N GLU A 9 -1.25 -21.64 39.78
CA GLU A 9 -2.33 -22.60 39.47
C GLU A 9 -3.70 -21.93 39.42
N VAL A 10 -3.81 -20.76 40.05
CA VAL A 10 -5.00 -19.90 40.07
C VAL A 10 -4.65 -18.58 39.40
N ALA A 11 -5.23 -18.31 38.24
CA ALA A 11 -5.13 -17.06 37.51
C ALA A 11 -6.37 -16.87 36.64
N ASN A 12 -6.76 -15.60 36.42
CA ASN A 12 -7.89 -15.26 35.54
C ASN A 12 -7.65 -15.73 34.09
N LEU A 13 -6.40 -15.84 33.66
CA LEU A 13 -6.03 -16.33 32.33
C LEU A 13 -6.44 -17.79 32.06
N TRP A 14 -6.76 -18.58 33.10
CA TRP A 14 -7.20 -19.96 32.94
C TRP A 14 -8.71 -20.10 32.80
N ASP A 15 -9.46 -19.00 32.96
CA ASP A 15 -10.88 -18.95 32.64
C ASP A 15 -11.04 -18.62 31.15
N VAL A 16 -11.35 -19.65 30.36
CA VAL A 16 -11.51 -19.54 28.90
C VAL A 16 -12.96 -19.39 28.46
N SER A 17 -13.87 -19.05 29.38
CA SER A 17 -15.30 -18.89 29.08
C SER A 17 -15.59 -17.70 28.16
N GLU A 18 -14.84 -16.62 28.29
CA GLU A 18 -14.97 -15.41 27.45
C GLU A 18 -13.97 -15.37 26.29
N VAL A 19 -12.70 -15.72 26.55
CA VAL A 19 -11.61 -15.61 25.57
C VAL A 19 -10.72 -16.86 25.61
N PRO A 20 -10.27 -17.36 24.45
CA PRO A 20 -9.36 -18.51 24.41
C PRO A 20 -7.96 -18.12 24.90
N THR A 21 -7.31 -19.04 25.62
CA THR A 21 -5.94 -18.86 26.14
C THR A 21 -5.00 -19.86 25.50
N ILE A 22 -3.90 -19.36 24.94
CA ILE A 22 -2.79 -20.16 24.42
C ILE A 22 -1.53 -19.92 25.27
N VAL A 23 -0.93 -21.01 25.77
CA VAL A 23 0.32 -20.98 26.53
C VAL A 23 1.44 -21.60 25.71
N ALA A 24 2.28 -20.75 25.13
CA ALA A 24 3.54 -21.15 24.51
C ALA A 24 4.62 -21.46 25.57
N THR A 25 5.19 -22.66 25.52
CA THR A 25 6.19 -23.16 26.47
C THR A 25 7.36 -23.88 25.80
N GLN A 26 8.45 -24.11 26.54
CA GLN A 26 9.57 -24.90 26.05
C GLN A 26 9.29 -26.40 26.24
N ARG A 27 9.69 -27.21 25.25
CA ARG A 27 9.46 -28.66 25.25
C ARG A 27 9.94 -29.29 26.55
N GLY A 28 9.05 -30.05 27.19
CA GLY A 28 9.35 -30.76 28.43
C GLY A 28 9.14 -29.95 29.71
N ALA A 29 8.73 -28.68 29.63
CA ALA A 29 8.40 -27.86 30.79
C ALA A 29 7.21 -28.45 31.58
N ARG A 30 7.39 -28.68 32.90
CA ARG A 30 6.36 -29.07 33.90
C ARG A 30 5.12 -29.79 33.32
N LYS A 31 5.31 -31.00 32.77
CA LYS A 31 4.25 -31.78 32.09
C LYS A 31 2.97 -31.98 32.91
N SER A 32 3.06 -32.10 34.24
CA SER A 32 1.89 -32.20 35.12
C SER A 32 1.02 -30.95 35.05
N PHE A 33 1.63 -29.77 34.96
CA PHE A 33 0.93 -28.50 34.86
C PHE A 33 0.37 -28.27 33.45
N GLN A 34 1.05 -28.74 32.40
CA GLN A 34 0.47 -28.75 31.06
C GLN A 34 -0.84 -29.54 31.02
N LYS A 35 -0.89 -30.72 31.65
CA LYS A 35 -2.12 -31.52 31.75
C LYS A 35 -3.20 -30.81 32.55
N TYR A 36 -2.82 -30.09 33.61
CA TYR A 36 -3.76 -29.27 34.38
C TYR A 36 -4.36 -28.15 33.52
N LEU A 37 -3.54 -27.41 32.76
CA LEU A 37 -4.03 -26.37 31.84
C LEU A 37 -4.94 -26.95 30.75
N ALA A 38 -4.57 -28.09 30.16
CA ALA A 38 -5.41 -28.78 29.19
C ALA A 38 -6.76 -29.23 29.78
N SER A 39 -6.81 -29.59 31.07
CA SER A 39 -8.08 -29.90 31.76
C SER A 39 -8.98 -28.69 32.00
N LYS A 40 -8.44 -27.48 31.77
CA LYS A 40 -9.13 -26.19 31.81
C LYS A 40 -9.40 -25.63 30.40
N ASP A 41 -9.28 -26.45 29.37
CA ASP A 41 -9.42 -26.07 27.95
C ASP A 41 -8.42 -24.98 27.49
N VAL A 42 -7.33 -24.79 28.23
CA VAL A 42 -6.21 -23.92 27.82
C VAL A 42 -5.31 -24.67 26.86
N GLU A 43 -5.08 -24.08 25.68
CA GLU A 43 -4.20 -24.67 24.66
C GLU A 43 -2.73 -24.50 25.10
N VAL A 44 -1.97 -25.59 25.17
CA VAL A 44 -0.54 -25.56 25.50
C VAL A 44 0.26 -25.97 24.27
N VAL A 45 1.16 -25.08 23.83
CA VAL A 45 1.98 -25.27 22.63
C VAL A 45 3.44 -25.37 23.04
N GLU A 46 4.09 -26.47 22.70
CA GLU A 46 5.51 -26.70 23.00
C GLU A 46 6.40 -26.27 21.82
N PHE A 47 7.47 -25.55 22.15
CA PHE A 47 8.53 -25.14 21.23
C PHE A 47 9.86 -25.75 21.70
N ASP A 48 10.72 -26.20 20.77
CA ASP A 48 12.03 -26.76 21.11
C ASP A 48 12.89 -25.73 21.85
N ILE A 49 12.94 -24.52 21.31
CA ILE A 49 13.54 -23.34 21.92
C ILE A 49 12.49 -22.23 21.90
N LEU A 50 11.94 -21.90 23.07
CA LEU A 50 10.93 -20.86 23.17
C LEU A 50 11.56 -19.47 22.96
N ASN A 51 11.29 -18.87 21.81
CA ASN A 51 11.71 -17.52 21.45
C ASN A 51 10.55 -16.74 20.78
N PRO A 52 10.58 -15.39 20.77
CA PRO A 52 9.51 -14.59 20.21
C PRO A 52 9.25 -14.85 18.72
N LYS A 53 10.31 -15.05 17.91
CA LYS A 53 10.20 -15.24 16.46
C LYS A 53 9.35 -16.46 16.11
N ASP A 54 9.69 -17.62 16.65
CA ASP A 54 8.96 -18.87 16.36
C ASP A 54 7.50 -18.81 16.84
N VAL A 55 7.24 -18.10 17.94
CA VAL A 55 5.88 -17.90 18.45
C VAL A 55 5.06 -17.01 17.52
N MET A 56 5.69 -15.99 16.90
CA MET A 56 5.02 -15.15 15.90
C MET A 56 4.78 -15.89 14.60
N GLU A 57 5.73 -16.71 14.13
CA GLU A 57 5.54 -17.59 12.97
C GLU A 57 4.37 -18.57 13.21
N TYR A 58 4.31 -19.18 14.39
CA TYR A 58 3.19 -20.04 14.79
C TYR A 58 1.83 -19.32 14.73
N PHE A 59 1.77 -18.07 15.20
CA PHE A 59 0.53 -17.30 15.14
C PHE A 59 0.20 -16.81 13.73
N TYR A 60 1.21 -16.50 12.91
CA TYR A 60 1.01 -16.17 11.51
C TYR A 60 0.36 -17.34 10.74
N ASP A 61 0.86 -18.56 10.92
CA ASP A 61 0.31 -19.76 10.29
C ASP A 61 -1.14 -20.04 10.71
N ARG A 62 -1.54 -19.57 11.89
CA ARG A 62 -2.92 -19.64 12.41
C ARG A 62 -3.80 -18.48 11.95
N GLY A 63 -3.28 -17.56 11.14
CA GLY A 63 -4.01 -16.44 10.57
C GLY A 63 -4.15 -15.23 11.50
N TYR A 64 -3.39 -15.15 12.59
CA TYR A 64 -3.36 -13.96 13.42
C TYR A 64 -2.60 -12.85 12.70
N LEU A 65 -3.28 -11.74 12.42
CA LEU A 65 -2.74 -10.62 11.64
C LEU A 65 -2.09 -9.53 12.50
N SER A 66 -2.53 -9.41 13.76
CA SER A 66 -2.04 -8.39 14.69
C SER A 66 -1.93 -8.97 16.09
N ILE A 67 -0.86 -8.60 16.79
CA ILE A 67 -0.56 -9.05 18.14
C ILE A 67 -0.13 -7.84 18.95
N LEU A 68 -0.78 -7.67 20.11
CA LEU A 68 -0.34 -6.70 21.11
C LEU A 68 0.64 -7.38 22.06
N TRP A 69 1.84 -6.82 22.17
CA TRP A 69 2.91 -7.42 22.97
C TRP A 69 3.10 -6.67 24.29
N GLU A 70 2.46 -7.15 25.35
CA GLU A 70 2.61 -6.63 26.71
C GLU A 70 3.42 -7.60 27.57
N CYS A 71 4.57 -7.15 28.08
CA CYS A 71 5.40 -7.96 28.96
C CYS A 71 6.42 -7.11 29.73
N GLY A 72 7.17 -7.77 30.62
CA GLY A 72 8.30 -7.13 31.31
C GLY A 72 9.51 -6.91 30.39
N GLY A 73 10.39 -5.99 30.81
CA GLY A 73 11.50 -5.50 29.98
C GLY A 73 12.41 -6.57 29.38
N THR A 74 12.68 -7.68 30.09
CA THR A 74 13.51 -8.77 29.56
C THR A 74 12.90 -9.44 28.31
N LEU A 75 11.60 -9.71 28.34
CA LEU A 75 10.92 -10.34 27.20
C LEU A 75 10.68 -9.32 26.08
N ALA A 76 10.42 -8.05 26.43
CA ALA A 76 10.30 -6.97 25.47
C ALA A 76 11.61 -6.77 24.69
N ALA A 77 12.75 -6.72 25.38
CA ALA A 77 14.07 -6.63 24.75
C ALA A 77 14.33 -7.81 23.81
N SER A 78 14.05 -9.05 24.26
CA SER A 78 14.19 -10.24 23.41
C SER A 78 13.32 -10.19 22.16
N ALA A 79 12.09 -9.65 22.25
CA ALA A 79 11.20 -9.52 21.12
C ALA A 79 11.69 -8.45 20.13
N ILE A 80 12.11 -7.29 20.65
CA ILE A 80 12.72 -6.20 19.86
C ILE A 80 13.95 -6.71 19.11
N THR A 81 14.89 -7.37 19.80
CA THR A 81 16.12 -7.92 19.18
C THR A 81 15.81 -8.99 18.12
N SER A 82 14.72 -9.74 18.26
CA SER A 82 14.31 -10.73 17.26
C SER A 82 13.65 -10.15 16.01
N GLY A 83 13.38 -8.84 15.98
CA GLY A 83 12.81 -8.15 14.82
C GLY A 83 11.29 -8.35 14.62
N VAL A 84 10.58 -8.89 15.62
CA VAL A 84 9.13 -9.13 15.51
C VAL A 84 8.27 -7.93 15.91
N ILE A 85 8.85 -6.94 16.60
CA ILE A 85 8.14 -5.74 17.04
C ILE A 85 8.24 -4.68 15.95
N HIS A 86 7.08 -4.27 15.44
CA HIS A 86 6.98 -3.28 14.37
C HIS A 86 6.69 -1.88 14.93
N LYS A 87 5.69 -1.79 15.81
CA LYS A 87 5.22 -0.54 16.42
C LYS A 87 5.37 -0.59 17.93
N VAL A 88 5.76 0.54 18.51
CA VAL A 88 5.90 0.76 19.95
C VAL A 88 4.84 1.74 20.42
N HIS A 89 4.24 1.42 21.57
CA HIS A 89 3.39 2.31 22.35
C HIS A 89 3.98 2.44 23.76
N ALA A 90 4.49 3.62 24.09
CA ALA A 90 5.11 3.92 25.37
C ALA A 90 4.25 4.91 26.15
N PHE A 91 3.70 4.47 27.28
CA PHE A 91 2.92 5.30 28.19
C PHE A 91 3.81 5.85 29.31
N VAL A 92 3.83 7.18 29.45
CA VAL A 92 4.59 7.89 30.47
C VAL A 92 3.63 8.60 31.40
N ALA A 93 3.52 8.09 32.63
CA ALA A 93 2.73 8.73 33.68
C ALA A 93 3.50 9.88 34.34
N PRO A 94 2.82 10.92 34.86
CA PRO A 94 3.43 12.03 35.58
C PRO A 94 3.83 11.62 37.00
N LYS A 95 4.67 10.59 37.13
CA LYS A 95 5.09 9.95 38.39
C LYS A 95 6.58 9.66 38.36
N ILE A 96 7.23 9.82 39.52
CA ILE A 96 8.67 9.56 39.70
C ILE A 96 8.82 8.48 40.78
N ILE A 97 9.46 7.35 40.42
CA ILE A 97 9.70 6.23 41.33
C ILE A 97 11.19 6.15 41.72
N GLY A 98 12.11 6.35 40.77
CA GLY A 98 13.55 6.23 40.99
C GLY A 98 13.99 4.80 41.38
N GLY A 99 15.29 4.62 41.66
CA GLY A 99 15.84 3.37 42.20
C GLY A 99 16.79 2.64 41.25
N ARG A 100 17.96 2.24 41.77
CA ARG A 100 19.01 1.54 41.00
C ARG A 100 18.56 0.19 40.44
N ASN A 101 17.66 -0.49 41.15
CA ASN A 101 17.13 -1.81 40.78
C ASN A 101 15.67 -1.72 40.30
N ALA A 102 15.17 -0.52 39.98
CA ALA A 102 13.83 -0.37 39.44
C ALA A 102 13.77 -1.05 38.06
N PRO A 103 12.67 -1.76 37.73
CA PRO A 103 12.53 -2.41 36.44
C PRO A 103 12.47 -1.36 35.32
N SER A 104 13.29 -1.54 34.29
CA SER A 104 13.23 -0.75 33.07
C SER A 104 12.09 -1.24 32.16
N PRO A 105 11.41 -0.36 31.41
CA PRO A 105 10.40 -0.74 30.41
C PRO A 105 10.95 -1.71 29.35
N VAL A 106 12.21 -1.53 28.95
CA VAL A 106 12.95 -2.42 28.04
C VAL A 106 14.24 -2.85 28.72
N GLY A 107 14.52 -4.15 28.71
CA GLY A 107 15.75 -4.72 29.25
C GLY A 107 16.97 -4.46 28.37
N GLU A 108 18.02 -5.23 28.59
CA GLU A 108 19.28 -5.08 27.86
C GLU A 108 19.12 -5.35 26.35
N LEU A 109 19.44 -4.35 25.53
CA LEU A 109 19.54 -4.46 24.06
C LEU A 109 20.99 -4.56 23.57
N GLY A 110 21.98 -4.46 24.46
CA GLY A 110 23.40 -4.53 24.11
C GLY A 110 24.00 -3.24 23.51
N MET A 111 23.28 -2.12 23.59
CA MET A 111 23.74 -0.80 23.13
C MET A 111 24.52 -0.12 24.26
N VAL A 112 25.71 0.40 23.94
CA VAL A 112 26.60 1.08 24.90
C VAL A 112 26.73 2.57 24.63
N GLU A 113 26.42 3.01 23.40
CA GLU A 113 26.45 4.40 22.98
C GLU A 113 25.07 4.84 22.47
N MET A 114 24.75 6.13 22.63
CA MET A 114 23.47 6.67 22.18
C MET A 114 23.30 6.61 20.65
N SER A 115 24.41 6.67 19.90
CA SER A 115 24.43 6.47 18.44
C SER A 115 23.96 5.09 17.99
N GLN A 116 23.94 4.11 18.90
CA GLN A 116 23.46 2.75 18.65
C GLN A 116 21.99 2.56 19.05
N ALA A 117 21.38 3.55 19.71
CA ALA A 117 20.00 3.47 20.14
C ALA A 117 19.07 3.32 18.94
N MET A 118 18.02 2.52 19.09
CA MET A 118 16.99 2.38 18.07
C MET A 118 16.14 3.65 18.04
N GLU A 119 16.12 4.33 16.91
CA GLU A 119 15.22 5.44 16.67
C GLU A 119 13.80 4.92 16.37
N LEU A 120 12.79 5.67 16.82
CA LEU A 120 11.42 5.46 16.38
C LEU A 120 11.12 6.35 15.18
N PHE A 121 10.44 5.79 14.19
CA PHE A 121 9.97 6.47 13.00
C PHE A 121 8.48 6.79 13.12
N ASP A 122 8.02 7.84 12.43
CA ASP A 122 6.63 8.32 12.44
C ASP A 122 6.09 8.47 13.88
N VAL A 123 6.81 9.28 14.67
CA VAL A 123 6.55 9.41 16.11
C VAL A 123 5.36 10.32 16.36
N GLY A 124 4.31 9.76 16.96
CA GLY A 124 3.14 10.49 17.45
C GLY A 124 3.18 10.70 18.97
N TYR A 125 2.72 11.86 19.41
CA TYR A 125 2.57 12.22 20.83
C TYR A 125 1.11 12.54 21.12
N GLU A 126 0.51 11.84 22.08
CA GLU A 126 -0.89 12.00 22.44
C GLU A 126 -1.05 12.03 23.97
N GLN A 127 -1.86 12.96 24.47
CA GLN A 127 -2.21 12.99 25.90
C GLN A 127 -3.46 12.14 26.15
N ILE A 128 -3.33 11.11 27.00
CA ILE A 128 -4.43 10.22 27.38
C ILE A 128 -4.68 10.37 28.89
N GLY A 129 -5.67 11.21 29.22
CA GLY A 129 -5.92 11.59 30.61
C GLY A 129 -4.69 12.30 31.22
N PRO A 130 -4.13 11.81 32.34
CA PRO A 130 -2.93 12.39 32.94
C PRO A 130 -1.62 11.91 32.28
N ASP A 131 -1.66 10.86 31.45
CA ASP A 131 -0.47 10.19 30.92
C ASP A 131 -0.15 10.67 29.49
N MET A 132 1.11 10.54 29.08
CA MET A 132 1.57 10.82 27.72
C MET A 132 1.83 9.52 26.98
N LEU A 133 1.20 9.33 25.83
CA LEU A 133 1.48 8.25 24.89
C LEU A 133 2.49 8.75 23.86
N ILE A 134 3.62 8.06 23.77
CA ILE A 134 4.58 8.18 22.66
C ILE A 134 4.41 6.92 21.83
N SER A 135 4.16 7.06 20.53
CA SER A 135 4.04 5.92 19.63
C SER A 135 4.87 6.10 18.37
N GLY A 136 5.38 5.02 17.81
CA GLY A 136 6.20 5.06 16.59
C GLY A 136 6.65 3.67 16.16
N PHE A 137 7.36 3.55 15.05
CA PHE A 137 7.81 2.28 14.48
C PHE A 137 9.31 2.07 14.68
N LEU A 138 9.75 0.82 14.94
CA LEU A 138 11.17 0.49 15.19
C LEU A 138 12.02 0.34 13.93
N GLN A 139 11.35 0.07 12.82
CA GLN A 139 11.90 0.25 11.50
C GLN A 139 11.17 1.45 10.91
N PRO A 140 11.78 2.16 9.94
CA PRO A 140 10.97 2.96 9.05
C PRO A 140 9.84 2.04 8.62
N VAL A 141 8.58 2.48 8.75
CA VAL A 141 7.56 1.90 7.88
C VAL A 141 8.22 2.01 6.50
N PRO A 142 8.53 0.89 5.80
CA PRO A 142 9.20 0.96 4.52
C PRO A 142 8.47 2.04 3.77
N ASP A 143 9.22 3.09 3.45
CA ASP A 143 8.62 4.32 3.02
C ASP A 143 7.70 3.90 1.88
N LEU A 144 6.39 4.01 2.09
CA LEU A 144 5.46 3.63 1.05
C LEU A 144 5.68 4.54 -0.16
N SER A 145 6.52 5.59 -0.05
CA SER A 145 7.27 6.14 -1.17
C SER A 145 7.88 5.03 -2.03
N PRO A 146 7.26 4.69 -3.18
CA PRO A 146 8.02 4.03 -4.23
C PRO A 146 9.24 4.90 -4.53
N THR A 147 10.23 4.32 -5.18
CA THR A 147 11.33 5.09 -5.76
C THR A 147 10.72 6.25 -6.56
N ILE A 148 10.72 7.45 -5.96
CA ILE A 148 10.21 8.65 -6.60
C ILE A 148 11.12 8.84 -7.81
N PRO A 149 10.59 8.98 -9.04
CA PRO A 149 11.42 9.37 -10.17
C PRO A 149 12.30 10.53 -9.73
N SER A 150 13.56 10.55 -10.17
CA SER A 150 14.49 11.61 -9.73
C SER A 150 13.84 12.99 -9.87
N ILE A 151 14.27 13.98 -9.08
CA ILE A 151 13.70 15.34 -9.13
C ILE A 151 13.62 15.87 -10.58
N GLU A 152 14.61 15.50 -11.40
CA GLU A 152 14.69 15.81 -12.83
C GLU A 152 13.64 15.04 -13.66
N GLU A 153 13.45 13.74 -13.41
CA GLU A 153 12.43 12.92 -14.08
C GLU A 153 11.00 13.35 -13.70
N THR A 154 10.75 13.67 -12.42
CA THR A 154 9.42 14.06 -11.94
C THR A 154 9.04 15.46 -12.44
N SER A 155 9.97 16.43 -12.40
CA SER A 155 9.73 17.77 -12.96
C SER A 155 9.61 17.75 -14.50
N ALA A 156 10.26 16.82 -15.18
CA ALA A 156 10.11 16.65 -16.63
C ALA A 156 8.75 16.06 -17.02
N VAL A 157 8.15 15.23 -16.14
CA VAL A 157 6.82 14.63 -16.36
C VAL A 157 5.69 15.56 -15.92
N ASP A 158 5.84 16.27 -14.79
CA ASP A 158 4.85 17.25 -14.30
C ASP A 158 5.52 18.49 -13.68
N PRO A 159 5.55 19.63 -14.39
CA PRO A 159 6.14 20.87 -13.89
C PRO A 159 5.45 21.45 -12.64
N SER A 160 4.24 20.99 -12.29
CA SER A 160 3.49 21.46 -11.12
C SER A 160 3.95 20.83 -9.80
N VAL A 161 4.82 19.82 -9.84
CA VAL A 161 5.31 19.11 -8.65
C VAL A 161 6.58 19.81 -8.13
N SER A 162 6.47 20.46 -6.96
CA SER A 162 7.61 21.13 -6.31
C SER A 162 8.46 20.14 -5.50
N PRO A 163 9.80 20.13 -5.65
CA PRO A 163 10.68 19.18 -4.97
C PRO A 163 10.76 19.33 -3.44
N TYR A 164 10.18 20.38 -2.85
CA TYR A 164 10.31 20.68 -1.43
C TYR A 164 9.01 20.50 -0.62
N GLU A 165 7.87 20.24 -1.25
CA GLU A 165 6.54 20.14 -0.60
C GLU A 165 5.61 19.10 -1.25
N SER A 166 6.15 18.05 -1.88
CA SER A 166 5.33 17.05 -2.56
C SER A 166 4.63 16.12 -1.55
N SER A 167 3.29 16.16 -1.49
CA SER A 167 2.49 15.16 -0.77
C SER A 167 2.28 13.91 -1.64
N ILE A 168 2.28 12.72 -1.04
CA ILE A 168 2.06 11.45 -1.76
C ILE A 168 0.61 11.00 -1.56
N ILE A 169 -0.06 10.65 -2.66
CA ILE A 169 -1.42 10.11 -2.66
C ILE A 169 -1.37 8.66 -3.10
N PHE A 170 -1.73 7.77 -2.18
CA PHE A 170 -1.88 6.35 -2.43
C PHE A 170 -3.29 6.01 -2.90
N PHE A 171 -3.38 5.14 -3.91
CA PHE A 171 -4.63 4.54 -4.32
C PHE A 171 -4.41 3.05 -4.61
N TYR A 172 -5.34 2.19 -4.20
CA TYR A 172 -5.24 0.76 -4.51
C TYR A 172 -6.60 0.14 -4.73
N LYS A 173 -7.50 0.23 -3.75
CA LYS A 173 -8.80 -0.42 -3.83
C LYS A 173 -9.83 0.51 -4.46
N THR A 174 -10.73 -0.06 -5.24
CA THR A 174 -11.75 0.70 -5.99
C THR A 174 -12.76 1.43 -5.10
N TRP A 175 -12.81 1.10 -3.81
CA TRP A 175 -13.65 1.77 -2.80
C TRP A 175 -12.92 2.87 -2.02
N ASP A 176 -11.62 3.08 -2.24
CA ASP A 176 -10.87 4.16 -1.60
C ASP A 176 -11.27 5.53 -2.19
N PRO A 177 -10.98 6.67 -1.52
CA PRO A 177 -11.31 8.01 -2.03
C PRO A 177 -10.78 8.28 -3.45
N TYR A 178 -9.62 7.70 -3.78
CA TYR A 178 -8.98 7.74 -5.10
C TYR A 178 -9.07 6.40 -5.85
N GLY A 179 -9.96 5.49 -5.42
CA GLY A 179 -10.12 4.17 -6.03
C GLY A 179 -10.52 4.23 -7.51
N ALA A 180 -11.10 5.34 -7.94
CA ALA A 180 -11.38 5.62 -9.34
C ALA A 180 -10.10 5.76 -10.19
N PHE A 181 -8.91 5.96 -9.61
CA PHE A 181 -7.64 6.00 -10.35
C PHE A 181 -7.19 4.62 -10.83
N SER A 182 -7.59 3.54 -10.16
CA SER A 182 -7.30 2.18 -10.61
C SER A 182 -7.91 1.89 -11.99
N ASN A 183 -7.17 1.19 -12.85
CA ASN A 183 -7.67 0.62 -14.12
C ASN A 183 -8.75 -0.46 -13.90
N PHE A 184 -8.87 -0.99 -12.68
CA PHE A 184 -9.94 -1.92 -12.29
C PHE A 184 -11.24 -1.20 -11.90
N SER A 185 -11.28 0.14 -11.82
CA SER A 185 -12.52 0.81 -11.44
C SER A 185 -13.62 0.61 -12.49
N PRO A 186 -14.90 0.46 -12.07
CA PRO A 186 -16.02 0.10 -12.95
C PRO A 186 -16.53 1.30 -13.76
N HIS A 187 -15.65 1.88 -14.57
CA HIS A 187 -15.92 3.01 -15.44
C HIS A 187 -15.75 2.57 -16.90
N PRO A 188 -16.86 2.33 -17.62
CA PRO A 188 -16.80 1.92 -19.01
C PRO A 188 -16.11 2.96 -19.90
N ILE A 189 -15.28 2.50 -20.83
CA ILE A 189 -14.56 3.37 -21.77
C ILE A 189 -14.98 3.06 -23.21
N ARG A 190 -15.05 4.08 -24.06
CA ARG A 190 -15.39 3.93 -25.48
C ARG A 190 -14.14 4.12 -26.32
N MET A 191 -13.66 3.03 -26.92
CA MET A 191 -12.42 3.00 -27.70
C MET A 191 -12.72 2.61 -29.14
N ALA A 192 -12.10 3.31 -30.09
CA ALA A 192 -12.13 2.91 -31.49
C ALA A 192 -11.28 1.65 -31.73
N ASP A 193 -11.76 0.76 -32.58
CA ASP A 193 -11.04 -0.41 -33.08
C ASP A 193 -10.17 -0.06 -34.32
N GLU A 194 -9.53 -1.07 -34.91
CA GLU A 194 -8.66 -0.90 -36.09
C GLU A 194 -9.43 -0.45 -37.34
N ASN A 195 -10.75 -0.65 -37.39
CA ASN A 195 -11.61 -0.24 -38.50
C ASN A 195 -12.23 1.15 -38.27
N GLY A 196 -11.98 1.77 -37.11
CA GLY A 196 -12.56 3.04 -36.70
C GLY A 196 -13.93 2.91 -36.01
N ASP A 197 -14.40 1.69 -35.77
CA ASP A 197 -15.66 1.44 -35.06
C ASP A 197 -15.45 1.54 -33.55
N TYR A 198 -16.42 2.14 -32.85
CA TYR A 198 -16.31 2.33 -31.40
C TYR A 198 -16.89 1.15 -30.63
N PHE A 199 -16.12 0.61 -29.69
CA PHE A 199 -16.56 -0.41 -28.76
C PHE A 199 -16.51 0.10 -27.31
N THR A 200 -17.50 -0.30 -26.50
CA THR A 200 -17.56 0.03 -25.07
C THR A 200 -16.97 -1.11 -24.25
N TRP A 201 -15.87 -0.84 -23.55
CA TRP A 201 -15.22 -1.76 -22.64
C TRP A 201 -15.69 -1.51 -21.21
N SER A 202 -15.99 -2.57 -20.46
CA SER A 202 -16.50 -2.46 -19.08
C SER A 202 -15.54 -1.79 -18.11
N SER A 203 -14.23 -1.83 -18.39
CA SER A 203 -13.19 -1.08 -17.68
C SER A 203 -11.94 -0.92 -18.54
N VAL A 204 -10.97 -0.12 -18.07
CA VAL A 204 -9.64 0.00 -18.69
C VAL A 204 -8.92 -1.34 -18.70
N GLU A 205 -9.09 -2.17 -17.67
CA GLU A 205 -8.47 -3.50 -17.60
C GLU A 205 -8.97 -4.46 -18.70
N HIS A 206 -10.27 -4.43 -19.03
CA HIS A 206 -10.81 -5.23 -20.14
C HIS A 206 -10.15 -4.85 -21.47
N TYR A 207 -10.06 -3.54 -21.73
CA TYR A 207 -9.38 -3.02 -22.91
C TYR A 207 -7.90 -3.44 -22.93
N TYR A 208 -7.18 -3.23 -21.84
CA TYR A 208 -5.76 -3.54 -21.73
C TYR A 208 -5.45 -5.02 -21.98
N GLN A 209 -6.21 -5.94 -21.38
CA GLN A 209 -5.99 -7.37 -21.56
C GLN A 209 -6.36 -7.86 -22.97
N ALA A 210 -7.41 -7.29 -23.57
CA ALA A 210 -7.81 -7.65 -24.93
C ALA A 210 -6.82 -7.18 -26.00
N GLN A 211 -6.19 -6.01 -25.79
CA GLN A 211 -5.21 -5.44 -26.73
C GLN A 211 -3.95 -6.28 -26.92
N LYS A 212 -3.69 -7.25 -26.03
CA LYS A 212 -2.64 -8.26 -26.20
C LYS A 212 -2.82 -9.12 -27.45
N PHE A 213 -4.08 -9.33 -27.86
CA PHE A 213 -4.46 -10.29 -28.90
C PHE A 213 -4.90 -9.60 -30.21
N VAL A 214 -4.92 -8.26 -30.21
CA VAL A 214 -5.30 -7.46 -31.39
C VAL A 214 -4.19 -7.54 -32.45
N GLY A 215 -4.59 -7.71 -33.71
CA GLY A 215 -3.68 -7.81 -34.86
C GLY A 215 -3.04 -9.19 -35.07
N VAL A 216 -3.30 -10.16 -34.20
CA VAL A 216 -2.78 -11.53 -34.32
C VAL A 216 -3.61 -12.30 -35.36
N ALA A 217 -2.95 -12.89 -36.36
CA ALA A 217 -3.61 -13.55 -37.49
C ALA A 217 -4.33 -14.85 -37.11
N ASP A 218 -3.94 -15.48 -36.01
CA ASP A 218 -4.54 -16.73 -35.55
C ASP A 218 -6.00 -16.52 -35.09
N PRO A 219 -6.98 -17.25 -35.66
CA PRO A 219 -8.38 -17.13 -35.28
C PRO A 219 -8.66 -17.37 -33.78
N ILE A 220 -7.84 -18.17 -33.10
CA ILE A 220 -7.96 -18.46 -31.67
C ILE A 220 -7.74 -17.18 -30.84
N ALA A 221 -6.82 -16.31 -31.26
CA ALA A 221 -6.58 -15.03 -30.59
C ALA A 221 -7.85 -14.15 -30.59
N ARG A 222 -8.63 -14.18 -31.67
CA ARG A 222 -9.91 -13.48 -31.77
C ARG A 222 -10.96 -14.05 -30.81
N THR A 223 -11.01 -15.37 -30.64
CA THR A 223 -11.89 -16.01 -29.65
C THR A 223 -11.56 -15.54 -28.24
N TYR A 224 -10.28 -15.53 -27.86
CA TYR A 224 -9.85 -15.04 -26.54
C TYR A 224 -10.14 -13.56 -26.33
N LEU A 225 -9.98 -12.76 -27.37
CA LEU A 225 -10.34 -11.34 -27.34
C LEU A 225 -11.83 -11.15 -27.03
N ASP A 226 -12.72 -11.92 -27.68
CA ASP A 226 -14.17 -11.87 -27.45
C ASP A 226 -14.57 -12.45 -26.08
N GLU A 227 -13.84 -13.44 -25.57
CA GLU A 227 -13.99 -13.94 -24.21
C GLU A 227 -13.61 -12.89 -23.16
N ILE A 228 -12.48 -12.20 -23.34
CA ILE A 228 -12.03 -11.12 -22.43
C ILE A 228 -13.01 -9.94 -22.47
N LYS A 229 -13.52 -9.59 -23.65
CA LYS A 229 -14.59 -8.57 -23.80
C LYS A 229 -15.84 -8.92 -22.98
N SER A 230 -16.17 -10.20 -22.90
CA SER A 230 -17.38 -10.71 -22.23
C SER A 230 -17.16 -11.05 -20.75
N ALA A 231 -15.96 -10.81 -20.20
CA ALA A 231 -15.67 -11.04 -18.80
C ALA A 231 -16.60 -10.23 -17.88
N ARG A 232 -16.99 -10.82 -16.74
CA ARG A 232 -17.97 -10.20 -15.83
C ARG A 232 -17.35 -9.17 -14.91
N SER A 233 -16.03 -9.20 -14.74
CA SER A 233 -15.29 -8.30 -13.86
C SER A 233 -13.87 -8.04 -14.40
N PRO A 234 -13.25 -6.90 -14.00
CA PRO A 234 -11.88 -6.60 -14.39
C PRO A 234 -10.87 -7.64 -13.86
N GLU A 235 -11.11 -8.23 -12.69
CA GLU A 235 -10.31 -9.34 -12.15
C GLU A 235 -10.40 -10.59 -13.02
N GLU A 236 -11.58 -10.89 -13.55
CA GLU A 236 -11.77 -11.98 -14.51
C GLU A 236 -11.03 -11.72 -15.81
N ALA A 237 -11.17 -10.51 -16.40
CA ALA A 237 -10.42 -10.11 -17.58
C ALA A 237 -8.90 -10.22 -17.36
N ALA A 238 -8.39 -9.72 -16.23
CA ALA A 238 -6.99 -9.79 -15.84
C ALA A 238 -6.50 -11.23 -15.66
N ARG A 239 -7.32 -12.10 -15.05
CA ARG A 239 -7.02 -13.52 -14.86
C ARG A 239 -6.95 -14.26 -16.19
N MET A 240 -7.91 -14.01 -17.09
CA MET A 240 -7.97 -14.62 -18.41
C MET A 240 -6.79 -14.19 -19.27
N GLY A 241 -6.57 -12.88 -19.45
CA GLY A 241 -5.48 -12.36 -20.28
C GLY A 241 -4.10 -12.82 -19.79
N ARG A 242 -3.84 -12.81 -18.48
CA ARG A 242 -2.58 -13.33 -17.90
C ARG A 242 -2.44 -14.84 -18.00
N LYS A 243 -3.53 -15.61 -17.99
CA LYS A 243 -3.49 -17.07 -18.19
C LYS A 243 -3.12 -17.39 -19.64
N ILE A 244 -3.79 -16.74 -20.59
CA ILE A 244 -3.58 -16.97 -22.03
C ILE A 244 -2.15 -16.56 -22.41
N GLN A 245 -1.68 -15.38 -22.00
CA GLN A 245 -0.29 -14.94 -22.24
C GLN A 245 0.77 -15.95 -21.75
N ARG A 246 0.51 -16.64 -20.64
CA ARG A 246 1.44 -17.66 -20.10
C ARG A 246 1.36 -18.99 -20.83
N GLN A 247 0.17 -19.38 -21.31
CA GLN A 247 -0.06 -20.67 -21.96
C GLN A 247 0.21 -20.63 -23.46
N HIS A 248 -0.06 -19.49 -24.09
CA HIS A 248 0.03 -19.24 -25.53
C HIS A 248 0.71 -17.89 -25.78
N PRO A 249 2.01 -17.75 -25.46
CA PRO A 249 2.74 -16.51 -25.71
C PRO A 249 2.82 -16.17 -27.21
N ASP A 250 2.72 -17.19 -28.09
CA ASP A 250 2.63 -17.08 -29.54
C ASP A 250 1.36 -16.39 -30.04
N LEU A 251 0.31 -16.34 -29.21
CA LEU A 251 -0.94 -15.64 -29.53
C LEU A 251 -0.96 -14.19 -29.03
N VAL A 252 0.11 -13.71 -28.40
CA VAL A 252 0.25 -12.31 -28.01
C VAL A 252 1.00 -11.56 -29.09
N ARG A 253 0.56 -10.34 -29.40
CA ARG A 253 1.23 -9.46 -30.38
C ARG A 253 2.72 -9.28 -30.06
N ASP A 254 3.55 -9.34 -31.09
CA ASP A 254 5.03 -9.36 -30.96
C ASP A 254 5.61 -8.10 -30.30
N ASP A 255 4.96 -6.96 -30.48
CA ASP A 255 5.37 -5.66 -29.93
C ASP A 255 4.75 -5.38 -28.55
N TRP A 256 4.08 -6.35 -27.92
CA TRP A 256 3.33 -6.13 -26.67
C TRP A 256 4.17 -5.45 -25.58
N GLU A 257 5.41 -5.91 -25.37
CA GLU A 257 6.28 -5.37 -24.32
C GLU A 257 6.65 -3.89 -24.54
N SER A 258 6.68 -3.42 -25.80
CA SER A 258 6.96 -2.01 -26.11
C SER A 258 5.70 -1.15 -26.10
N VAL A 259 4.53 -1.70 -26.47
CA VAL A 259 3.29 -0.92 -26.59
C VAL A 259 2.41 -0.92 -25.33
N LYS A 260 2.61 -1.85 -24.39
CA LYS A 260 1.76 -2.00 -23.19
C LYS A 260 1.57 -0.69 -22.41
N ILE A 261 2.61 0.14 -22.31
CA ILE A 261 2.55 1.45 -21.63
C ILE A 261 1.59 2.39 -22.36
N ASN A 262 1.73 2.50 -23.69
CA ASN A 262 0.87 3.34 -24.51
C ASN A 262 -0.60 2.85 -24.51
N VAL A 263 -0.81 1.53 -24.53
CA VAL A 263 -2.16 0.95 -24.47
C VAL A 263 -2.85 1.34 -23.16
N MET A 264 -2.16 1.18 -22.01
CA MET A 264 -2.72 1.59 -20.71
C MET A 264 -3.03 3.09 -20.69
N TYR A 265 -2.08 3.91 -21.15
CA TYR A 265 -2.23 5.37 -21.22
C TYR A 265 -3.46 5.78 -22.06
N ARG A 266 -3.67 5.17 -23.23
CA ARG A 266 -4.85 5.46 -24.08
C ARG A 266 -6.16 5.12 -23.38
N GLY A 267 -6.21 4.00 -22.65
CA GLY A 267 -7.39 3.60 -21.87
C GLY A 267 -7.67 4.57 -20.71
N LEU A 268 -6.64 4.97 -19.97
CA LEU A 268 -6.76 5.98 -18.91
C LEU A 268 -7.18 7.34 -19.47
N LYS A 269 -6.55 7.81 -20.56
CA LYS A 269 -6.90 9.08 -21.21
C LYS A 269 -8.38 9.11 -21.57
N CYS A 270 -8.87 8.07 -22.23
CA CYS A 270 -10.29 7.93 -22.58
C CYS A 270 -11.20 8.04 -21.34
N LYS A 271 -10.88 7.28 -20.27
CA LYS A 271 -11.63 7.31 -19.01
C LYS A 271 -11.69 8.71 -18.41
N PHE A 272 -10.54 9.36 -18.21
CA PHE A 272 -10.49 10.69 -17.58
C PHE A 272 -10.97 11.81 -18.50
N SER A 273 -11.08 11.59 -19.81
CA SER A 273 -11.71 12.54 -20.74
C SER A 273 -13.24 12.41 -20.78
N ILE A 274 -13.80 11.21 -20.61
CA ILE A 274 -15.25 10.98 -20.68
C ILE A 274 -15.96 11.35 -19.37
N TYR A 275 -15.28 11.25 -18.23
CA TYR A 275 -15.89 11.46 -16.91
C TYR A 275 -15.38 12.75 -16.24
N PRO A 276 -16.14 13.88 -16.29
CA PRO A 276 -15.69 15.15 -15.74
C PRO A 276 -15.36 15.11 -14.25
N HIS A 277 -16.10 14.35 -13.45
CA HIS A 277 -15.83 14.21 -12.02
C HIS A 277 -14.51 13.49 -11.73
N LEU A 278 -14.14 12.49 -12.55
CA LEU A 278 -12.82 11.84 -12.46
C LEU A 278 -11.70 12.76 -12.91
N ASN A 279 -11.95 13.55 -13.96
CA ASN A 279 -11.03 14.57 -14.41
C ASN A 279 -10.75 15.58 -13.29
N SER A 280 -11.78 16.14 -12.68
CA SER A 280 -11.63 17.07 -11.55
C SER A 280 -10.91 16.42 -10.35
N MET A 281 -11.20 15.16 -10.05
CA MET A 281 -10.49 14.40 -9.01
C MET A 281 -9.00 14.22 -9.34
N LEU A 282 -8.65 13.98 -10.60
CA LEU A 282 -7.25 13.90 -11.02
C LEU A 282 -6.56 15.26 -10.91
N LEU A 283 -7.21 16.33 -11.37
CA LEU A 283 -6.69 17.70 -11.30
C LEU A 283 -6.52 18.19 -9.85
N SER A 284 -7.39 17.79 -8.93
CA SER A 284 -7.28 18.16 -7.51
C SER A 284 -6.05 17.58 -6.82
N THR A 285 -5.33 16.64 -7.47
CA THR A 285 -4.07 16.10 -6.98
C THR A 285 -2.84 16.86 -7.47
N ALA A 286 -3.00 17.98 -8.17
CA ALA A 286 -1.88 18.79 -8.64
C ALA A 286 -0.90 19.11 -7.49
N GLY A 287 0.40 18.95 -7.75
CA GLY A 287 1.44 19.07 -6.73
C GLY A 287 1.69 17.81 -5.89
N SER A 288 0.88 16.76 -6.04
CA SER A 288 1.07 15.47 -5.34
C SER A 288 1.61 14.37 -6.24
N VAL A 289 2.37 13.43 -5.67
CA VAL A 289 2.80 12.19 -6.35
C VAL A 289 1.71 11.14 -6.24
N LEU A 290 1.31 10.52 -7.36
CA LEU A 290 0.30 9.46 -7.38
C LEU A 290 0.96 8.09 -7.37
N VAL A 291 0.55 7.21 -6.46
CA VAL A 291 1.10 5.85 -6.31
C VAL A 291 0.00 4.80 -6.27
N GLU A 292 0.08 3.83 -7.18
CA GLU A 292 -0.76 2.62 -7.11
C GLU A 292 -0.18 1.66 -6.06
N ALA A 293 -0.79 1.59 -4.87
CA ALA A 293 -0.30 0.80 -3.73
C ALA A 293 -0.66 -0.70 -3.81
N SER A 294 -0.47 -1.31 -4.98
CA SER A 294 -0.65 -2.76 -5.17
C SER A 294 0.59 -3.53 -4.64
N PRO A 295 0.45 -4.39 -3.61
CA PRO A 295 1.58 -5.06 -2.97
C PRO A 295 2.16 -6.23 -3.78
N HIS A 296 1.59 -6.52 -4.94
CA HIS A 296 1.97 -7.67 -5.78
C HIS A 296 2.32 -7.27 -7.21
N ASP A 297 2.06 -6.03 -7.61
CA ASP A 297 2.36 -5.55 -8.97
C ASP A 297 3.60 -4.66 -8.93
N LEU A 298 4.73 -5.21 -9.36
CA LEU A 298 6.01 -4.50 -9.41
C LEU A 298 6.17 -3.61 -10.65
N PHE A 299 5.26 -3.69 -11.62
CA PHE A 299 5.36 -2.94 -12.87
C PHE A 299 4.42 -1.73 -12.84
N TRP A 300 3.12 -1.97 -12.69
CA TRP A 300 2.12 -0.91 -12.65
C TRP A 300 2.03 -0.25 -11.28
N GLY A 301 2.17 -1.06 -10.23
CA GLY A 301 2.11 -0.66 -8.83
C GLY A 301 3.46 -0.31 -8.20
N GLY A 302 3.39 0.11 -6.94
CA GLY A 302 4.53 0.44 -6.09
C GLY A 302 5.20 -0.75 -5.40
N GLY A 303 4.65 -1.97 -5.51
CA GLY A 303 5.17 -3.14 -4.79
C GLY A 303 4.83 -3.11 -3.30
N ARG A 304 5.25 -4.14 -2.56
CA ARG A 304 4.96 -4.22 -1.11
C ARG A 304 5.85 -3.27 -0.30
N ASP A 305 7.09 -3.14 -0.74
CA ASP A 305 8.20 -2.49 -0.06
C ASP A 305 8.71 -1.26 -0.86
N GLY A 306 7.91 -0.72 -1.80
CA GLY A 306 8.30 0.42 -2.65
C GLY A 306 9.18 0.06 -3.85
N GLU A 307 9.35 -1.24 -4.11
CA GLU A 307 10.20 -1.83 -5.14
C GLU A 307 9.55 -1.86 -6.53
N GLY A 308 8.27 -1.49 -6.63
CA GLY A 308 7.54 -1.40 -7.90
C GLY A 308 7.80 -0.11 -8.67
N LEU A 309 7.70 -0.19 -10.00
CA LEU A 309 8.00 0.92 -10.92
C LEU A 309 6.93 2.02 -10.94
N ASN A 310 5.73 1.74 -10.40
CA ASN A 310 4.60 2.66 -10.32
C ASN A 310 4.24 3.29 -11.68
N TYR A 311 4.30 2.52 -12.79
CA TYR A 311 3.96 3.07 -14.11
C TYR A 311 2.53 3.62 -14.18
N LEU A 312 1.58 3.07 -13.42
CA LEU A 312 0.21 3.56 -13.44
C LEU A 312 0.11 4.98 -12.86
N GLY A 313 0.72 5.20 -11.70
CA GLY A 313 0.82 6.53 -11.09
C GLY A 313 1.51 7.54 -12.00
N ARG A 314 2.61 7.14 -12.65
CA ARG A 314 3.33 7.98 -13.63
C ARG A 314 2.45 8.41 -14.80
N LEU A 315 1.68 7.47 -15.38
CA LEU A 315 0.75 7.79 -16.47
C LEU A 315 -0.38 8.73 -16.05
N LEU A 316 -0.89 8.59 -14.82
CA LEU A 316 -1.91 9.49 -14.28
C LEU A 316 -1.37 10.90 -14.07
N MET A 317 -0.14 11.04 -13.56
CA MET A 317 0.52 12.34 -13.42
C MET A 317 0.78 12.98 -14.78
N GLN A 318 1.23 12.20 -15.77
CA GLN A 318 1.36 12.68 -17.14
C GLN A 318 0.01 13.20 -17.70
N LEU A 319 -1.09 12.45 -17.51
CA LEU A 319 -2.43 12.88 -17.93
C LEU A 319 -2.89 14.14 -17.20
N ARG A 320 -2.57 14.27 -15.90
CA ARG A 320 -2.85 15.46 -15.11
C ARG A 320 -2.18 16.69 -15.71
N SER A 321 -0.89 16.60 -16.05
CA SER A 321 -0.14 17.70 -16.67
C SER A 321 -0.71 18.08 -18.03
N GLU A 322 -1.08 17.10 -18.87
CA GLU A 322 -1.71 17.35 -20.16
C GLU A 322 -3.04 18.10 -19.99
N PHE A 323 -3.91 17.66 -19.09
CA PHE A 323 -5.19 18.32 -18.85
C PHE A 323 -5.01 19.72 -18.24
N LEU A 324 -4.07 19.92 -17.32
CA LEU A 324 -3.74 21.26 -16.80
C LEU A 324 -3.23 22.20 -17.91
N GLY A 325 -2.42 21.67 -18.84
CA GLY A 325 -1.95 22.39 -20.03
C GLY A 325 -3.10 22.81 -20.95
N ASP A 326 -4.08 21.94 -21.17
CA ASP A 326 -5.28 22.24 -21.97
C ASP A 326 -6.18 23.31 -21.31
N PHE A 327 -6.14 23.45 -19.98
CA PHE A 327 -6.84 24.53 -19.26
C PHE A 327 -6.06 25.87 -19.26
N SER A 328 -4.79 25.88 -19.69
CA SER A 328 -3.91 27.07 -19.67
C SER A 328 -3.90 27.89 -20.97
N THR A 329 -4.77 27.59 -21.94
CA THR A 329 -5.10 28.55 -23.01
C THR A 329 -6.21 29.51 -22.56
N PRO A 330 -5.94 30.80 -22.33
CA PRO A 330 -6.99 31.77 -22.08
C PRO A 330 -7.87 31.88 -23.33
N LYS A 331 -9.18 31.74 -23.12
CA LYS A 331 -10.18 32.29 -24.03
C LYS A 331 -9.86 33.76 -24.27
N ASP A 332 -9.56 34.07 -25.52
CA ASP A 332 -10.00 35.25 -26.24
C ASP A 332 -10.27 36.50 -25.37
N GLN A 333 -9.22 37.30 -25.18
CA GLN A 333 -9.36 38.75 -25.05
C GLN A 333 -8.63 39.40 -26.21
N SER A 334 -9.18 39.28 -27.42
CA SER A 334 -9.01 40.32 -28.41
C SER A 334 -9.79 41.56 -27.96
N ILE A 335 -9.18 42.37 -27.09
CA ILE A 335 -9.49 43.79 -26.99
C ILE A 335 -8.18 44.52 -27.22
N THR A 336 -8.07 45.03 -28.44
CA THR A 336 -6.99 45.84 -28.99
C THR A 336 -6.62 47.01 -28.10
N HIS A 337 -5.37 47.02 -27.61
CA HIS A 337 -4.69 48.22 -27.15
C HIS A 337 -4.23 49.03 -28.37
N GLN A 338 -5.14 49.81 -28.98
CA GLN A 338 -4.76 50.84 -29.96
C GLN A 338 -5.76 52.01 -30.02
N GLU A 339 -6.51 52.31 -28.96
CA GLU A 339 -7.39 53.50 -28.88
C GLU A 339 -7.41 54.13 -27.48
N ARG A 340 -6.25 54.25 -26.81
CA ARG A 340 -6.11 55.02 -25.56
C ARG A 340 -4.94 56.00 -25.53
N GLU A 341 -4.45 56.41 -26.70
CA GLU A 341 -3.49 57.53 -26.80
C GLU A 341 -4.06 58.78 -27.49
N ASP A 342 -5.24 58.73 -28.11
CA ASP A 342 -5.83 59.90 -28.79
C ASP A 342 -6.87 60.68 -27.95
N GLU A 343 -7.22 60.24 -26.74
CA GLU A 343 -8.22 60.92 -25.89
C GLU A 343 -7.62 61.76 -24.75
N LEU A 344 -6.29 61.79 -24.60
CA LEU A 344 -5.57 62.63 -23.63
C LEU A 344 -4.97 63.91 -24.26
N ASN A 345 -5.22 64.18 -25.55
CA ASN A 345 -4.77 65.38 -26.25
C ASN A 345 -5.91 66.29 -26.75
N ARG A 346 -7.13 66.17 -26.18
CA ARG A 346 -8.29 67.01 -26.58
C ARG A 346 -9.19 67.54 -25.46
N LEU A 347 -8.67 67.69 -24.24
CA LEU A 347 -9.17 68.59 -23.20
C LEU A 347 -7.97 69.15 -22.41
#